data_AF-A0A5C7H8Q4-F1
#
_entry.id   AF-A0A5C7H8Q4-F1
#
_cell.length_a   1.000
_cell.length_b   1.000
_cell.length_c   1.000
_cell.angle_alpha   90.00
_cell.angle_beta   90.00
_cell.angle_gamma   90.00
#
_symmetry.space_group_name_H-M   'P 1'
#
loop_
_entity.id
_entity.type
_entity.pdbx_description
1 polymer ?
#
loop_
_entity_poly.entity_id
_entity_poly.type
_entity_poly.pdbx_seq_one_letter_code
_entity_poly.pdbx_strand_id
1 'polypeptide(L)'
;MQLKPLNTLTITLMLFFTFLILFFSGFLEFPSVSTSIEHHQQQQSLFNADSTLPSIEESAPEPFTDLLSAFSKWDSQVGCARFREKHKGGLTRPGSGNGSSASLQEVGGDCSELKMDHVNILVKGWTWIPDNLDNLYSCRCGLSCLWTKSSALADQPDALLFETTTPPLQRRSGDPLRVYMDLEAGRKKSGLEDIFISYHAEDDVQSTYAGALFHDGRNYHVSSYKNKDTLVYWSSSHCLDQRNQLAKRILSLLPHHSFGRCLNNVGGLDMALSLYPECAKDARVKPKWWDHIHCAMSHYKFVLAIENTVTESYVTEKLFYALDSGAVPIYFGAPNVWDFIPPNSIIDGTKFSSMEELASYVKALANNPVAYAEYHAWRRCGGLGNYVKTRATSLDTLPCRLCEAVSRRGGRNAH
;
A
#
# COMPACT_ATOMS: atom_id res chain seq x y z
N MET A 1 -55.85 30.88 -21.65
CA MET A 1 -54.82 29.91 -21.21
C MET A 1 -55.55 28.81 -20.45
N GLN A 2 -55.89 27.70 -21.12
CA GLN A 2 -56.63 26.59 -20.52
C GLN A 2 -55.68 25.77 -19.64
N LEU A 3 -56.00 25.65 -18.35
CA LEU A 3 -55.32 24.75 -17.41
C LEU A 3 -55.70 23.31 -17.75
N LYS A 4 -54.70 22.46 -18.02
CA LYS A 4 -54.87 21.01 -18.19
C LYS A 4 -55.38 20.40 -16.87
N PRO A 5 -56.30 19.43 -16.90
CA PRO A 5 -56.74 18.75 -15.69
C PRO A 5 -55.61 17.88 -15.15
N LEU A 6 -55.31 18.02 -13.85
CA LEU A 6 -54.39 17.12 -13.16
C LEU A 6 -54.97 15.70 -13.13
N ASN A 7 -54.13 14.72 -13.48
CA ASN A 7 -54.51 13.31 -13.52
C ASN A 7 -54.66 12.78 -12.08
N THR A 8 -55.91 12.72 -11.60
CA THR A 8 -56.27 12.31 -10.24
C THR A 8 -55.69 10.95 -9.88
N LEU A 9 -55.52 10.06 -10.86
CA LEU A 9 -54.92 8.73 -10.68
C LEU A 9 -53.47 8.80 -10.16
N THR A 10 -52.68 9.76 -10.64
CA THR A 10 -51.27 9.91 -10.26
C THR A 10 -51.14 10.41 -8.83
N ILE A 11 -52.01 11.31 -8.40
CA ILE A 11 -52.03 11.85 -7.03
C ILE A 11 -52.44 10.74 -6.04
N THR A 12 -53.45 9.94 -6.40
CA THR A 12 -53.89 8.81 -5.56
C THR A 12 -52.80 7.74 -5.44
N LEU A 13 -52.05 7.47 -6.52
CA LEU A 13 -50.94 6.51 -6.48
C LEU A 13 -49.78 6.99 -5.60
N MET A 14 -49.42 8.28 -5.68
CA MET A 14 -48.36 8.85 -4.85
C MET A 14 -48.75 8.86 -3.36
N LEU A 15 -50.00 9.22 -3.05
CA LEU A 15 -50.50 9.20 -1.67
C LEU A 15 -50.55 7.79 -1.09
N PHE A 16 -50.92 6.79 -1.89
CA PHE A 16 -50.92 5.39 -1.49
C PHE A 16 -49.50 4.88 -1.17
N PHE A 17 -48.51 5.21 -1.99
CA PHE A 17 -47.11 4.83 -1.74
C PHE A 17 -46.53 5.51 -0.49
N THR A 18 -46.84 6.79 -0.23
CA THR A 18 -46.43 7.46 1.01
C THR A 18 -47.09 6.86 2.26
N PHE A 19 -48.36 6.44 2.18
CA PHE A 19 -49.02 5.76 3.29
C PHE A 19 -48.45 4.36 3.53
N LEU A 20 -48.08 3.63 2.46
CA LEU A 20 -47.44 2.32 2.57
C LEU A 20 -46.07 2.42 3.28
N ILE A 21 -45.26 3.41 2.93
CA ILE A 21 -43.94 3.64 3.56
C ILE A 21 -44.09 4.01 5.04
N LEU A 22 -45.07 4.86 5.39
CA LEU A 22 -45.35 5.22 6.78
C LEU A 22 -45.86 4.01 7.59
N PHE A 23 -46.70 3.16 6.99
CA PHE A 23 -47.25 1.96 7.66
C PHE A 23 -46.17 0.90 7.92
N PHE A 24 -45.19 0.74 7.02
CA PHE A 24 -44.07 -0.19 7.22
C PHE A 24 -42.92 0.37 8.05
N SER A 25 -42.84 1.69 8.25
CA SER A 25 -41.85 2.32 9.15
C SER A 25 -42.21 2.24 10.65
N GLY A 26 -43.45 1.85 10.98
CA GLY A 26 -43.96 1.81 12.36
C GLY A 26 -43.80 0.49 13.13
N PHE A 27 -43.15 -0.53 12.55
CA PHE A 27 -43.08 -1.89 13.12
C PHE A 27 -41.66 -2.45 13.33
N LEU A 28 -40.64 -1.59 13.37
CA LEU A 28 -39.28 -2.01 13.76
C LEU A 28 -38.97 -1.58 15.19
N GLU A 29 -39.59 -2.25 16.16
CA GLU A 29 -39.06 -2.28 17.53
C GLU A 29 -37.82 -3.18 17.55
N PHE A 30 -36.64 -2.57 17.68
CA PHE A 30 -35.42 -3.29 17.96
C PHE A 30 -35.41 -3.70 19.44
N PRO A 31 -35.15 -4.97 19.78
CA PRO A 31 -35.00 -5.37 21.18
C PRO A 31 -33.77 -4.70 21.80
N SER A 32 -33.93 -4.16 23.00
CA SER A 32 -32.84 -3.68 23.83
C SER A 32 -31.94 -4.84 24.23
N VAL A 33 -30.73 -4.89 23.66
CA VAL A 33 -29.70 -5.84 24.09
C VAL A 33 -29.06 -5.32 25.36
N SER A 34 -29.58 -5.77 26.50
CA SER A 34 -28.86 -5.75 27.78
C SER A 34 -27.73 -6.77 27.70
N THR A 35 -26.48 -6.31 27.66
CA THR A 35 -25.31 -7.17 27.89
C THR A 35 -24.64 -6.73 29.19
N SER A 36 -24.95 -7.46 30.26
CA SER A 36 -24.06 -7.59 31.40
C SER A 36 -22.82 -8.34 30.92
N ILE A 37 -21.70 -7.64 30.78
CA ILE A 37 -20.40 -8.26 30.53
C ILE A 37 -19.92 -8.86 31.85
N GLU A 38 -20.15 -10.16 32.04
CA GLU A 38 -19.36 -10.94 32.98
C GLU A 38 -17.97 -11.15 32.39
N HIS A 39 -16.97 -10.71 33.15
CA HIS A 39 -15.56 -10.78 32.83
C HIS A 39 -15.09 -12.25 32.93
N HIS A 40 -15.13 -13.01 31.82
CA HIS A 40 -14.45 -14.31 31.75
C HIS A 40 -12.99 -14.10 31.36
N GLN A 41 -12.15 -13.99 32.39
CA GLN A 41 -10.70 -14.16 32.30
C GLN A 41 -10.39 -15.63 31.97
N GLN A 42 -10.27 -16.00 30.69
CA GLN A 42 -9.51 -17.20 30.30
C GLN A 42 -9.26 -17.28 28.78
N GLN A 43 -8.28 -16.52 28.29
CA GLN A 43 -7.34 -17.00 27.25
C GLN A 43 -6.13 -16.07 27.15
N GLN A 44 -5.41 -15.92 28.26
CA GLN A 44 -4.01 -15.51 28.24
C GLN A 44 -3.16 -16.77 28.04
N SER A 45 -2.75 -17.04 26.80
CA SER A 45 -1.47 -17.68 26.46
C SER A 45 -1.42 -17.96 24.96
N LEU A 46 -0.77 -17.06 24.21
CA LEU A 46 -0.05 -17.31 22.94
C LEU A 46 0.18 -16.01 22.13
N PHE A 47 0.59 -14.90 22.77
CA PHE A 47 1.15 -13.75 22.05
C PHE A 47 2.23 -13.07 22.88
N ASN A 48 3.38 -13.74 23.00
CA ASN A 48 4.62 -13.11 23.46
C ASN A 48 5.51 -12.85 22.24
N ALA A 49 5.41 -11.64 21.70
CA ALA A 49 6.46 -11.01 20.90
C ALA A 49 6.44 -9.51 21.23
N ASP A 50 7.12 -9.17 22.32
CA ASP A 50 7.86 -7.93 22.53
C ASP A 50 7.28 -6.66 21.86
N SER A 51 6.19 -6.12 22.41
CA SER A 51 5.62 -4.84 21.98
C SER A 51 5.50 -3.90 23.17
N THR A 52 6.65 -3.40 23.62
CA THR A 52 6.67 -2.16 24.40
C THR A 52 6.35 -1.00 23.45
N LEU A 53 5.37 -0.18 23.81
CA LEU A 53 5.09 1.07 23.09
C LEU A 53 6.42 1.84 22.95
N PRO A 54 6.77 2.44 21.80
CA PRO A 54 8.02 3.17 21.70
C PRO A 54 8.04 4.30 22.75
N SER A 55 8.90 4.16 23.76
CA SER A 55 9.07 5.19 24.79
C SER A 55 10.04 6.23 24.26
N ILE A 56 9.54 7.45 24.02
CA ILE A 56 10.40 8.61 23.81
C ILE A 56 10.92 8.99 25.20
N GLU A 57 12.24 8.96 25.41
CA GLU A 57 12.84 9.44 26.66
C GLU A 57 12.35 10.87 26.94
N GLU A 58 12.00 11.17 28.21
CA GLU A 58 11.52 12.48 28.64
C GLU A 58 12.64 13.53 28.56
N SER A 59 12.94 14.00 27.35
CA SER A 59 13.77 15.17 27.09
C SER A 59 12.89 16.40 26.90
N ALA A 60 13.42 17.58 27.20
CA ALA A 60 12.74 18.84 26.90
C ALA A 60 12.40 18.94 25.39
N PRO A 61 11.22 19.45 25.00
CA PRO A 61 10.86 19.59 23.60
C PRO A 61 11.88 20.42 22.82
N GLU A 62 12.39 19.86 21.72
CA GLU A 62 13.31 20.49 20.78
C GLU A 62 12.70 20.50 19.37
N PRO A 63 11.89 21.52 19.03
CA PRO A 63 11.34 21.66 17.68
C PRO A 63 12.46 21.80 16.64
N PHE A 64 12.34 21.09 15.52
CA PHE A 64 13.32 21.12 14.43
C PHE A 64 12.62 21.12 13.06
N THR A 65 13.32 21.60 12.03
CA THR A 65 12.89 21.54 10.63
C THR A 65 13.97 20.98 9.72
N ASP A 66 15.25 21.26 10.00
CA ASP A 66 16.39 20.71 9.27
C ASP A 66 16.66 19.24 9.64
N LEU A 67 16.47 18.35 8.67
CA LEU A 67 16.69 16.92 8.83
C LEU A 67 18.17 16.55 8.94
N LEU A 68 19.06 17.26 8.25
CA LEU A 68 20.48 16.92 8.27
C LEU A 68 21.07 17.17 9.66
N SER A 69 20.67 18.29 10.29
CA SER A 69 20.99 18.57 11.68
C SER A 69 20.43 17.50 12.64
N ALA A 70 19.19 17.05 12.43
CA ALA A 70 18.60 15.98 13.23
C ALA A 70 19.36 14.65 13.10
N PHE A 71 19.74 14.28 11.87
CA PHE A 71 20.55 13.08 11.61
C PHE A 71 21.93 13.17 12.25
N SER A 72 22.60 14.32 12.15
CA SER A 72 23.91 14.53 12.79
C SER A 72 23.83 14.40 14.31
N LYS A 73 22.76 14.91 14.94
CA LYS A 73 22.53 14.73 16.38
C LYS A 73 22.33 13.26 16.72
N TRP A 74 21.48 12.56 15.97
CA TRP A 74 21.26 11.14 16.18
C TRP A 74 22.53 10.30 15.99
N ASP A 75 23.38 10.62 15.01
CA ASP A 75 24.65 9.94 14.80
C ASP A 75 25.57 10.09 16.01
N SER A 76 25.59 11.27 16.64
CA SER A 76 26.42 11.55 17.82
C SER A 76 25.90 10.88 19.11
N GLN A 77 24.58 10.73 19.26
CA GLN A 77 23.95 10.24 20.49
C GLN A 77 23.60 8.75 20.46
N VAL A 78 23.20 8.23 19.31
CA VAL A 78 22.75 6.85 19.12
C VAL A 78 23.68 6.13 18.16
N GLY A 79 23.70 6.56 16.90
CA GLY A 79 24.51 5.98 15.85
C GLY A 79 24.15 4.53 15.49
N CYS A 80 24.73 4.04 14.39
CA CYS A 80 24.37 2.74 13.84
C CYS A 80 24.73 1.54 14.72
N ALA A 81 25.75 1.63 15.56
CA ALA A 81 26.14 0.53 16.44
C ALA A 81 25.05 0.23 17.47
N ARG A 82 24.60 1.25 18.21
CA ARG A 82 23.54 1.12 19.23
C ARG A 82 22.20 0.77 18.59
N PHE A 83 21.89 1.36 17.44
CA PHE A 83 20.68 1.01 16.68
C PHE A 83 20.64 -0.47 16.32
N ARG A 84 21.72 -1.03 15.76
CA ARG A 84 21.79 -2.45 15.40
C ARG A 84 21.69 -3.36 16.61
N GLU A 85 22.30 -2.97 17.73
CA GLU A 85 22.21 -3.72 18.98
C GLU A 85 20.77 -3.76 19.50
N LYS A 86 20.11 -2.60 19.59
CA LYS A 86 18.70 -2.47 20.00
C LYS A 86 17.75 -3.28 19.11
N HIS A 87 17.99 -3.30 17.80
CA HIS A 87 17.10 -3.97 16.84
C HIS A 87 17.59 -5.34 16.37
N LYS A 88 18.60 -5.93 17.02
CA LYS A 88 19.23 -7.19 16.59
C LYS A 88 18.21 -8.31 16.32
N GLY A 89 17.18 -8.44 17.15
CA GLY A 89 16.10 -9.44 16.99
C GLY A 89 15.15 -9.21 15.81
N GLY A 90 14.96 -7.96 15.36
CA GLY A 90 14.17 -7.61 14.17
C GLY A 90 14.98 -7.60 12.88
N LEU A 91 16.30 -7.49 13.00
CA LEU A 91 17.26 -7.53 11.88
C LEU A 91 17.59 -8.95 11.41
N THR A 92 17.45 -9.95 12.30
CA THR A 92 17.81 -11.36 12.07
C THR A 92 16.63 -12.31 12.15
N ARG A 93 15.40 -11.88 11.85
CA ARG A 93 14.28 -12.81 11.60
C ARG A 93 14.11 -13.03 10.09
N PRO A 94 14.93 -13.87 9.43
CA PRO A 94 14.39 -14.62 8.30
C PRO A 94 13.37 -15.60 8.90
N GLY A 95 12.09 -15.37 8.61
CA GLY A 95 10.95 -16.26 8.90
C GLY A 95 11.15 -17.29 10.02
N SER A 96 11.18 -16.86 11.29
CA SER A 96 11.04 -17.79 12.41
C SER A 96 9.57 -17.86 12.83
N GLY A 97 8.77 -18.51 12.00
CA GLY A 97 7.47 -19.06 12.36
C GLY A 97 7.51 -20.54 12.01
N ASN A 98 7.88 -21.40 12.96
CA ASN A 98 7.51 -22.81 12.89
C ASN A 98 5.97 -22.86 12.89
N GLY A 99 5.36 -22.91 11.71
CA GLY A 99 3.93 -23.19 11.52
C GLY A 99 3.05 -22.10 10.86
N SER A 100 3.58 -20.99 10.36
CA SER A 100 2.77 -19.98 9.63
C SER A 100 3.31 -19.75 8.21
N SER A 101 2.42 -19.72 7.21
CA SER A 101 2.72 -19.37 5.81
C SER A 101 3.66 -18.15 5.72
N ALA A 102 4.73 -18.24 4.93
CA ALA A 102 5.66 -17.13 4.78
C ALA A 102 4.99 -15.98 4.01
N SER A 103 5.02 -14.74 4.53
CA SER A 103 4.36 -13.57 3.89
C SER A 103 5.03 -13.06 2.62
N LEU A 104 6.20 -13.58 2.27
CA LEU A 104 6.95 -13.21 1.06
C LEU A 104 7.50 -14.45 0.36
N GLN A 105 7.32 -14.52 -0.97
CA GLN A 105 7.92 -15.56 -1.80
C GLN A 105 9.43 -15.42 -1.89
N GLU A 106 10.14 -16.55 -1.89
CA GLU A 106 11.57 -16.56 -2.21
C GLU A 106 11.79 -16.13 -3.67
N VAL A 107 12.76 -15.24 -3.85
CA VAL A 107 13.11 -14.76 -5.19
C VAL A 107 14.26 -15.61 -5.71
N GLY A 108 13.94 -16.39 -6.73
CA GLY A 108 14.86 -17.35 -7.32
C GLY A 108 14.54 -18.80 -6.93
N GLY A 109 14.99 -19.72 -7.77
CA GLY A 109 14.79 -21.15 -7.59
C GLY A 109 15.81 -21.94 -8.39
N ASP A 110 15.62 -23.26 -8.41
CA ASP A 110 16.44 -24.13 -9.24
C ASP A 110 16.20 -23.84 -10.73
N CYS A 111 17.28 -23.61 -11.46
CA CYS A 111 17.25 -23.38 -12.89
C CYS A 111 16.92 -24.67 -13.66
N SER A 112 17.15 -25.85 -13.06
CA SER A 112 16.92 -27.15 -13.71
C SER A 112 15.44 -27.43 -14.01
N GLU A 113 14.53 -26.72 -13.33
CA GLU A 113 13.08 -26.84 -13.51
C GLU A 113 12.54 -26.03 -14.69
N LEU A 114 13.33 -25.12 -15.26
CA LEU A 114 12.93 -24.32 -16.41
C LEU A 114 12.88 -25.19 -17.67
N LYS A 115 11.76 -25.17 -18.38
CA LYS A 115 11.55 -25.99 -19.59
C LYS A 115 11.76 -25.20 -20.89
N MET A 116 12.03 -23.90 -20.77
CA MET A 116 12.09 -22.96 -21.88
C MET A 116 13.21 -21.96 -21.65
N ASP A 117 13.95 -21.63 -22.71
CA ASP A 117 15.01 -20.61 -22.71
C ASP A 117 14.50 -19.21 -23.09
N HIS A 118 13.30 -19.16 -23.68
CA HIS A 118 12.64 -17.94 -24.09
C HIS A 118 11.14 -18.03 -23.80
N VAL A 119 10.57 -16.97 -23.24
CA VAL A 119 9.13 -16.87 -22.96
C VAL A 119 8.57 -15.56 -23.48
N ASN A 120 7.45 -15.65 -24.20
CA ASN A 120 6.68 -14.52 -24.71
C ASN A 120 5.40 -14.31 -23.91
N ILE A 121 5.30 -13.17 -23.22
CA ILE A 121 4.10 -12.73 -22.51
C ILE A 121 3.44 -11.60 -23.31
N LEU A 122 2.18 -11.82 -23.71
CA LEU A 122 1.36 -10.77 -24.32
C LEU A 122 0.34 -10.24 -23.30
N VAL A 123 0.45 -8.95 -22.99
CA VAL A 123 -0.50 -8.25 -22.12
C VAL A 123 -1.78 -7.92 -22.91
N LYS A 124 -2.94 -8.34 -22.41
CA LYS A 124 -4.23 -8.19 -23.09
C LYS A 124 -5.11 -7.13 -22.41
N GLY A 125 -5.70 -6.27 -23.23
CA GLY A 125 -6.68 -5.28 -22.79
C GLY A 125 -6.05 -3.99 -22.25
N TRP A 126 -6.89 -3.15 -21.63
CA TRP A 126 -6.40 -2.00 -20.88
C TRP A 126 -5.74 -2.48 -19.58
N THR A 127 -4.62 -1.87 -19.22
CA THR A 127 -3.89 -2.17 -17.98
C THR A 127 -3.36 -0.88 -17.37
N TRP A 128 -3.33 -0.83 -16.03
CA TRP A 128 -2.61 0.22 -15.30
C TRP A 128 -1.10 -0.04 -15.23
N ILE A 129 -0.63 -1.23 -15.63
CA ILE A 129 0.79 -1.58 -15.65
C ILE A 129 1.51 -0.61 -16.60
N PRO A 130 2.56 0.09 -16.14
CA PRO A 130 3.19 1.14 -16.93
C PRO A 130 3.88 0.60 -18.18
N ASP A 131 4.00 1.48 -19.18
CA ASP A 131 4.58 1.13 -20.49
C ASP A 131 6.08 0.86 -20.40
N ASN A 132 6.75 1.34 -19.35
CA ASN A 132 8.17 1.07 -19.10
C ASN A 132 8.47 -0.43 -18.85
N LEU A 133 7.45 -1.24 -18.56
CA LEU A 133 7.59 -2.68 -18.44
C LEU A 133 7.57 -3.40 -19.79
N ASP A 134 7.18 -2.73 -20.89
CA ASP A 134 7.22 -3.28 -22.25
C ASP A 134 8.67 -3.37 -22.73
N ASN A 135 9.27 -4.56 -22.64
CA ASN A 135 10.68 -4.76 -22.91
C ASN A 135 11.05 -6.24 -23.14
N LEU A 136 12.26 -6.46 -23.67
CA LEU A 136 12.95 -7.75 -23.67
C LEU A 136 13.91 -7.82 -22.49
N TYR A 137 13.63 -8.72 -21.55
CA TYR A 137 14.41 -8.89 -20.32
C TYR A 137 15.39 -10.06 -20.45
N SER A 138 16.60 -9.85 -19.94
CA SER A 138 17.56 -10.91 -19.65
C SER A 138 17.39 -11.34 -18.19
N CYS A 139 16.74 -12.48 -17.97
CA CYS A 139 16.47 -13.02 -16.65
C CYS A 139 17.60 -13.97 -16.21
N ARG A 140 17.51 -14.48 -14.96
CA ARG A 140 18.46 -15.49 -14.46
C ARG A 140 18.32 -16.79 -15.25
N CYS A 141 19.29 -17.69 -15.06
CA CYS A 141 19.33 -19.01 -15.70
C CYS A 141 19.41 -18.96 -17.25
N GLY A 142 19.76 -17.81 -17.85
CA GLY A 142 19.79 -17.65 -19.31
C GLY A 142 18.40 -17.47 -19.95
N LEU A 143 17.34 -17.39 -19.14
CA LEU A 143 15.98 -17.18 -19.62
C LEU A 143 15.84 -15.77 -20.20
N SER A 144 15.38 -15.68 -21.43
CA SER A 144 14.94 -14.41 -22.03
C SER A 144 13.42 -14.28 -21.93
N CYS A 145 12.94 -13.08 -21.62
CA CYS A 145 11.53 -12.83 -21.38
C CYS A 145 11.08 -11.61 -22.17
N LEU A 146 10.24 -11.81 -23.18
CA LEU A 146 9.56 -10.71 -23.86
C LEU A 146 8.26 -10.43 -23.13
N TRP A 147 8.14 -9.24 -22.54
CA TRP A 147 6.90 -8.74 -21.98
C TRP A 147 6.43 -7.59 -22.86
N THR A 148 5.29 -7.74 -23.53
CA THR A 148 4.84 -6.72 -24.47
C THR A 148 3.32 -6.57 -24.53
N LYS A 149 2.86 -5.36 -24.86
CA LYS A 149 1.48 -5.04 -25.23
C LYS A 149 1.25 -5.20 -26.74
N SER A 150 2.33 -5.34 -27.53
CA SER A 150 2.27 -5.42 -28.99
C SER A 150 2.13 -6.86 -29.49
N SER A 151 0.98 -7.17 -30.10
CA SER A 151 0.78 -8.47 -30.76
C SER A 151 1.68 -8.69 -31.97
N ALA A 152 2.29 -7.64 -32.53
CA ALA A 152 3.25 -7.76 -33.62
C ALA A 152 4.62 -8.26 -33.15
N LEU A 153 4.96 -8.06 -31.87
CA LEU A 153 6.21 -8.52 -31.27
C LEU A 153 6.07 -9.92 -30.65
N ALA A 154 4.89 -10.27 -30.15
CA ALA A 154 4.58 -11.58 -29.59
C ALA A 154 3.63 -12.37 -30.49
N ASP A 155 4.11 -12.80 -31.66
CA ASP A 155 3.38 -13.77 -32.49
C ASP A 155 3.38 -15.13 -31.78
N GLN A 156 2.20 -15.69 -31.54
CA GLN A 156 1.97 -16.92 -30.78
C GLN A 156 2.61 -16.93 -29.37
N PRO A 157 2.09 -16.08 -28.44
CA PRO A 157 2.66 -15.96 -27.10
C PRO A 157 2.54 -17.24 -26.28
N ASP A 158 3.40 -17.41 -25.29
CA ASP A 158 3.37 -18.53 -24.36
C ASP A 158 2.35 -18.33 -23.23
N ALA A 159 2.07 -17.06 -22.92
CA ALA A 159 1.01 -16.69 -21.99
C ALA A 159 0.33 -15.37 -22.38
N LEU A 160 -0.95 -15.28 -22.04
CA LEU A 160 -1.74 -14.06 -22.09
C LEU A 160 -1.95 -13.55 -20.67
N LEU A 161 -1.55 -12.31 -20.41
CA LEU A 161 -1.76 -11.65 -19.12
C LEU A 161 -3.00 -10.76 -19.15
N PHE A 162 -3.88 -10.99 -18.19
CA PHE A 162 -5.12 -10.27 -17.96
C PHE A 162 -5.11 -9.63 -16.56
N GLU A 163 -5.67 -8.42 -16.43
CA GLU A 163 -5.69 -7.70 -15.15
C GLU A 163 -7.12 -7.30 -14.74
N THR A 164 -7.88 -6.67 -15.65
CA THR A 164 -9.27 -6.27 -15.40
C THR A 164 -10.32 -7.17 -16.03
N THR A 165 -9.87 -8.15 -16.83
CA THR A 165 -10.74 -9.00 -17.64
C THR A 165 -10.53 -10.45 -17.23
N THR A 166 -11.61 -11.16 -16.93
CA THR A 166 -11.53 -12.59 -16.62
C THR A 166 -10.95 -13.34 -17.83
N PRO A 167 -9.97 -14.24 -17.63
CA PRO A 167 -9.45 -15.05 -18.72
C PRO A 167 -10.53 -15.92 -19.39
N PRO A 168 -10.31 -16.38 -20.63
CA PRO A 168 -11.22 -17.30 -21.31
C PRO A 168 -11.51 -18.55 -20.47
N LEU A 169 -12.78 -18.99 -20.46
CA LEU A 169 -13.25 -20.12 -19.66
C LEU A 169 -12.56 -21.45 -20.02
N GLN A 170 -12.24 -21.63 -21.31
CA GLN A 170 -11.63 -22.85 -21.83
C GLN A 170 -10.27 -22.52 -22.45
N ARG A 171 -9.30 -23.42 -22.25
CA ARG A 171 -8.00 -23.42 -22.91
C ARG A 171 -7.84 -24.75 -23.66
N ARG A 172 -7.43 -24.70 -24.93
CA ARG A 172 -7.11 -25.89 -25.72
C ARG A 172 -5.61 -26.17 -25.67
N SER A 173 -5.22 -27.40 -26.03
CA SER A 173 -3.80 -27.72 -26.21
C SER A 173 -3.19 -26.84 -27.29
N GLY A 174 -2.04 -26.23 -26.99
CA GLY A 174 -1.36 -25.27 -27.87
C GLY A 174 -1.79 -23.82 -27.71
N ASP A 175 -2.85 -23.54 -26.94
CA ASP A 175 -3.23 -22.18 -26.55
C ASP A 175 -2.29 -21.66 -25.44
N PRO A 176 -2.02 -20.34 -25.42
CA PRO A 176 -1.20 -19.72 -24.38
C PRO A 176 -1.78 -19.95 -22.97
N LEU A 177 -0.91 -19.96 -21.96
CA LEU A 177 -1.34 -19.95 -20.56
C LEU A 177 -2.13 -18.69 -20.24
N ARG A 178 -3.15 -18.82 -19.40
CA ARG A 178 -3.97 -17.73 -18.89
C ARG A 178 -3.35 -17.24 -17.59
N VAL A 179 -2.78 -16.05 -17.63
CA VAL A 179 -2.26 -15.37 -16.44
C VAL A 179 -3.26 -14.31 -16.02
N TYR A 180 -3.78 -14.39 -14.80
CA TYR A 180 -4.66 -13.37 -14.23
C TYR A 180 -3.95 -12.66 -13.09
N MET A 181 -3.94 -11.33 -13.12
CA MET A 181 -3.34 -10.49 -12.10
C MET A 181 -4.39 -9.62 -11.45
N ASP A 182 -4.45 -9.63 -10.12
CA ASP A 182 -5.33 -8.74 -9.38
C ASP A 182 -4.75 -8.52 -7.99
N LEU A 183 -4.50 -7.26 -7.65
CA LEU A 183 -3.85 -6.88 -6.40
C LEU A 183 -4.84 -6.34 -5.36
N GLU A 184 -6.14 -6.32 -5.64
CA GLU A 184 -7.13 -5.80 -4.69
C GLU A 184 -7.36 -6.75 -3.52
N ALA A 185 -7.55 -6.19 -2.32
CA ALA A 185 -7.60 -6.94 -1.05
C ALA A 185 -8.62 -8.09 -1.03
N GLY A 186 -9.75 -7.93 -1.73
CA GLY A 186 -10.85 -8.90 -1.75
C GLY A 186 -10.74 -9.98 -2.81
N ARG A 187 -9.72 -9.96 -3.69
CA ARG A 187 -9.68 -10.87 -4.83
C ARG A 187 -9.09 -12.23 -4.46
N LYS A 188 -9.67 -13.28 -5.05
CA LYS A 188 -9.20 -14.66 -4.96
C LYS A 188 -9.09 -15.28 -6.36
N LYS A 189 -8.37 -16.40 -6.44
CA LYS A 189 -8.33 -17.28 -7.62
C LYS A 189 -9.74 -17.57 -8.13
N SER A 190 -9.95 -17.40 -9.43
CA SER A 190 -11.23 -17.74 -10.07
C SER A 190 -11.30 -19.21 -10.48
N GLY A 191 -10.15 -19.89 -10.51
CA GLY A 191 -10.01 -21.26 -11.01
C GLY A 191 -10.00 -21.34 -12.54
N LEU A 192 -10.12 -20.20 -13.24
CA LEU A 192 -10.03 -20.11 -14.68
C LEU A 192 -8.61 -19.77 -15.15
N GLU A 193 -7.81 -19.11 -14.34
CA GLU A 193 -6.41 -18.83 -14.65
C GLU A 193 -5.53 -20.05 -14.46
N ASP A 194 -4.50 -20.17 -15.29
CA ASP A 194 -3.45 -21.16 -15.10
C ASP A 194 -2.41 -20.63 -14.10
N ILE A 195 -2.14 -19.32 -14.10
CA ILE A 195 -1.26 -18.63 -13.14
C ILE A 195 -2.03 -17.43 -12.57
N PHE A 196 -2.09 -17.34 -11.24
CA PHE A 196 -2.64 -16.18 -10.54
C PHE A 196 -1.54 -15.32 -9.91
N ILE A 197 -1.60 -14.02 -10.16
CA ILE A 197 -0.69 -13.03 -9.59
C ILE A 197 -1.48 -12.17 -8.60
N SER A 198 -1.04 -12.15 -7.34
CA SER A 198 -1.63 -11.28 -6.30
C SER A 198 -0.55 -10.78 -5.34
N TYR A 199 -0.92 -10.04 -4.29
CA TYR A 199 0.02 -9.63 -3.23
C TYR A 199 0.30 -10.75 -2.20
N HIS A 200 -0.47 -11.83 -2.22
CA HIS A 200 -0.29 -12.99 -1.35
C HIS A 200 0.92 -13.84 -1.77
N ALA A 201 1.61 -14.42 -0.79
CA ALA A 201 2.79 -15.24 -1.05
C ALA A 201 2.44 -16.69 -1.44
N GLU A 202 1.26 -17.15 -1.05
CA GLU A 202 0.69 -18.46 -1.37
C GLU A 202 0.16 -18.57 -2.80
N ASP A 203 0.00 -17.45 -3.52
CA ASP A 203 -0.41 -17.44 -4.92
C ASP A 203 0.74 -17.79 -5.87
N ASP A 204 0.46 -17.96 -7.17
CA ASP A 204 1.46 -18.53 -8.09
C ASP A 204 2.67 -17.60 -8.27
N VAL A 205 2.42 -16.28 -8.31
CA VAL A 205 3.46 -15.25 -8.34
C VAL A 205 3.01 -14.07 -7.48
N GLN A 206 3.83 -13.69 -6.51
CA GLN A 206 3.56 -12.53 -5.65
C GLN A 206 3.94 -11.22 -6.36
N SER A 207 3.14 -10.16 -6.21
CA SER A 207 3.49 -8.81 -6.62
C SER A 207 3.14 -7.83 -5.52
N THR A 208 4.14 -7.37 -4.77
CA THR A 208 3.96 -6.35 -3.73
C THR A 208 3.88 -4.94 -4.32
N TYR A 209 3.38 -4.00 -3.51
CA TYR A 209 3.32 -2.59 -3.87
C TYR A 209 4.62 -1.80 -3.64
N ALA A 210 5.72 -2.46 -3.25
CA ALA A 210 6.98 -1.79 -2.91
C ALA A 210 7.83 -1.36 -4.13
N GLY A 211 7.28 -1.48 -5.33
CA GLY A 211 7.96 -1.17 -6.58
C GLY A 211 8.12 0.33 -6.83
N ALA A 212 9.23 0.69 -7.48
CA ALA A 212 9.48 2.02 -8.02
C ALA A 212 8.65 2.29 -9.29
N LEU A 213 8.05 1.28 -9.92
CA LEU A 213 7.36 1.44 -11.19
C LEU A 213 5.84 1.66 -11.09
N PHE A 214 5.21 1.70 -9.91
CA PHE A 214 3.76 1.94 -9.83
C PHE A 214 3.29 3.24 -10.53
N HIS A 215 4.14 4.26 -10.59
CA HIS A 215 3.93 5.44 -11.42
C HIS A 215 5.23 5.87 -12.10
N ASP A 216 5.16 6.05 -13.42
CA ASP A 216 6.23 6.64 -14.20
C ASP A 216 6.38 8.13 -13.93
N GLY A 217 7.63 8.58 -13.96
CA GLY A 217 7.93 10.00 -14.10
C GLY A 217 7.80 10.84 -12.84
N ARG A 218 7.98 10.27 -11.66
CA ARG A 218 7.98 11.01 -10.37
C ARG A 218 9.08 12.07 -10.32
N ASN A 219 8.80 13.20 -9.67
CA ASN A 219 9.84 14.09 -9.17
C ASN A 219 10.45 13.49 -7.89
N TYR A 220 11.72 13.10 -7.95
CA TYR A 220 12.46 12.52 -6.83
C TYR A 220 13.08 13.57 -5.89
N HIS A 221 12.67 14.83 -6.01
CA HIS A 221 13.03 15.83 -5.01
C HIS A 221 12.52 15.40 -3.63
N VAL A 222 13.44 15.32 -2.67
CA VAL A 222 13.17 15.04 -1.26
C VAL A 222 13.71 16.23 -0.47
N SER A 223 12.82 16.98 0.18
CA SER A 223 13.20 18.17 0.94
C SER A 223 14.05 17.81 2.17
N SER A 224 15.13 18.55 2.38
CA SER A 224 15.94 18.49 3.61
C SER A 224 15.29 19.25 4.78
N TYR A 225 14.27 20.06 4.49
CA TYR A 225 13.53 20.85 5.48
C TYR A 225 12.09 20.37 5.59
N LYS A 226 11.63 20.15 6.82
CA LYS A 226 10.24 19.84 7.14
C LYS A 226 9.48 21.09 7.55
N ASN A 227 8.18 21.08 7.29
CA ASN A 227 7.25 22.08 7.77
C ASN A 227 7.31 22.20 9.30
N LYS A 228 7.30 23.44 9.78
CA LYS A 228 7.32 23.76 11.20
C LYS A 228 5.95 23.53 11.84
N ASP A 229 4.92 24.11 11.23
CA ASP A 229 3.60 24.24 11.85
C ASP A 229 2.61 23.15 11.38
N THR A 230 2.82 22.57 10.20
CA THR A 230 1.99 21.48 9.66
C THR A 230 2.75 20.16 9.68
N LEU A 231 2.34 19.24 10.55
CA LEU A 231 3.10 18.01 10.83
C LEU A 231 2.78 16.88 9.86
N VAL A 232 1.50 16.74 9.49
CA VAL A 232 0.99 15.55 8.82
C VAL A 232 0.49 15.87 7.40
N TYR A 233 0.92 15.05 6.45
CA TYR A 233 0.33 14.95 5.13
C TYR A 233 -0.69 13.81 5.07
N TRP A 234 -1.86 14.04 4.47
CA TRP A 234 -2.78 12.99 4.05
C TRP A 234 -3.34 13.28 2.66
N SER A 235 -3.61 12.24 1.86
CA SER A 235 -4.34 12.38 0.62
C SER A 235 -5.19 11.14 0.33
N SER A 236 -6.43 11.37 -0.10
CA SER A 236 -7.30 10.30 -0.60
C SER A 236 -8.34 10.83 -1.58
N SER A 237 -8.59 10.06 -2.63
CA SER A 237 -9.70 10.32 -3.57
C SER A 237 -10.74 9.18 -3.63
N HIS A 238 -10.49 8.09 -2.91
CA HIS A 238 -11.45 7.00 -2.71
C HIS A 238 -12.02 7.11 -1.29
N CYS A 239 -13.21 7.70 -1.17
CA CYS A 239 -13.78 8.11 0.11
C CYS A 239 -14.59 6.97 0.74
N LEU A 240 -13.89 6.09 1.46
CA LEU A 240 -14.50 5.00 2.22
C LEU A 240 -14.83 5.47 3.65
N ASP A 241 -16.03 5.15 4.14
CA ASP A 241 -16.53 5.67 5.42
C ASP A 241 -15.61 5.35 6.60
N GLN A 242 -15.21 4.09 6.78
CA GLN A 242 -14.35 3.67 7.89
C GLN A 242 -12.97 4.35 7.83
N ARG A 243 -12.36 4.40 6.64
CA ARG A 243 -11.07 5.06 6.40
C ARG A 243 -11.14 6.56 6.69
N ASN A 244 -12.19 7.22 6.23
CA ASN A 244 -12.40 8.65 6.44
C ASN A 244 -12.70 8.98 7.91
N GLN A 245 -13.47 8.14 8.61
CA GLN A 245 -13.71 8.31 10.05
C GLN A 245 -12.42 8.16 10.86
N LEU A 246 -11.58 7.16 10.53
CA LEU A 246 -10.27 7.00 11.15
C LEU A 246 -9.38 8.21 10.88
N ALA A 247 -9.25 8.64 9.62
CA ALA A 247 -8.48 9.82 9.26
C ALA A 247 -8.97 11.07 10.00
N LYS A 248 -10.29 11.31 10.02
CA LYS A 248 -10.89 12.47 10.71
C LYS A 248 -10.55 12.50 12.19
N ARG A 249 -10.61 11.36 12.89
CA ARG A 249 -10.31 11.27 14.33
C ARG A 249 -8.86 11.67 14.65
N ILE A 250 -7.89 11.11 13.92
CA ILE A 250 -6.48 11.43 14.18
C ILE A 250 -6.09 12.83 13.68
N LEU A 251 -6.58 13.23 12.50
CA LEU A 251 -6.26 14.52 11.90
C LEU A 251 -6.88 15.69 12.67
N SER A 252 -8.02 15.52 13.36
CA SER A 252 -8.55 16.57 14.24
C SER A 252 -7.65 16.88 15.44
N LEU A 253 -6.71 15.99 15.76
CA LEU A 253 -5.78 16.13 16.89
C LEU A 253 -4.39 16.63 16.47
N LEU A 254 -4.13 16.73 15.16
CA LEU A 254 -2.80 17.02 14.59
C LEU A 254 -2.86 18.16 13.56
N PRO A 255 -1.87 19.08 13.54
CA PRO A 255 -1.72 20.03 12.44
C PRO A 255 -1.46 19.29 11.12
N HIS A 256 -2.32 19.48 10.12
CA HIS A 256 -2.27 18.67 8.91
C HIS A 256 -2.72 19.40 7.65
N HIS A 257 -2.22 18.92 6.53
CA HIS A 257 -2.79 19.17 5.21
C HIS A 257 -3.38 17.88 4.66
N SER A 258 -4.61 17.99 4.18
CA SER A 258 -5.39 16.92 3.56
C SER A 258 -5.69 17.28 2.12
N PHE A 259 -5.11 16.50 1.21
CA PHE A 259 -5.27 16.61 -0.23
C PHE A 259 -6.23 15.53 -0.75
N GLY A 260 -6.46 15.50 -2.07
CA GLY A 260 -7.41 14.55 -2.65
C GLY A 260 -8.84 15.06 -2.62
N ARG A 261 -9.81 14.18 -2.90
CA ARG A 261 -11.25 14.52 -2.80
C ARG A 261 -11.80 14.40 -1.38
N CYS A 262 -11.21 13.54 -0.55
CA CYS A 262 -11.72 13.20 0.78
C CYS A 262 -11.11 14.12 1.85
N LEU A 263 -11.95 14.69 2.72
CA LEU A 263 -11.58 15.63 3.80
C LEU A 263 -10.58 16.72 3.35
N ASN A 264 -10.65 17.18 2.11
CA ASN A 264 -9.69 18.17 1.60
C ASN A 264 -9.78 19.46 2.42
N ASN A 265 -8.66 19.95 2.92
CA ASN A 265 -8.59 21.18 3.71
C ASN A 265 -7.64 22.25 3.10
N VAL A 266 -7.05 21.95 1.95
CA VAL A 266 -6.08 22.83 1.27
C VAL A 266 -6.68 23.54 0.06
N GLY A 267 -7.92 23.24 -0.33
CA GLY A 267 -8.59 23.96 -1.42
C GLY A 267 -8.36 23.36 -2.81
N GLY A 268 -8.21 22.03 -2.91
CA GLY A 268 -8.25 21.31 -4.18
C GLY A 268 -7.11 20.32 -4.41
N LEU A 269 -7.15 19.63 -5.56
CA LEU A 269 -6.15 18.62 -5.96
C LEU A 269 -4.82 19.26 -6.36
N ASP A 270 -4.85 20.42 -7.02
CA ASP A 270 -3.63 21.04 -7.54
C ASP A 270 -2.90 21.92 -6.51
N MET A 271 -3.42 22.01 -5.28
CA MET A 271 -2.85 22.89 -4.25
C MET A 271 -1.42 22.48 -3.85
N ALA A 272 -1.06 21.21 -3.99
CA ALA A 272 0.28 20.74 -3.67
C ALA A 272 1.38 21.48 -4.46
N LEU A 273 1.11 21.83 -5.72
CA LEU A 273 2.06 22.59 -6.56
C LEU A 273 2.05 24.09 -6.27
N SER A 274 0.95 24.63 -5.76
CA SER A 274 0.93 26.01 -5.24
C SER A 274 1.73 26.13 -3.95
N LEU A 275 1.69 25.11 -3.09
CA LEU A 275 2.46 25.07 -1.85
C LEU A 275 3.93 24.75 -2.08
N TYR A 276 4.24 23.88 -3.05
CA TYR A 276 5.59 23.40 -3.36
C TYR A 276 5.84 23.43 -4.88
N PRO A 277 6.11 24.62 -5.47
CA PRO A 277 6.33 24.77 -6.90
C PRO A 277 7.51 23.95 -7.45
N GLU A 278 8.54 23.71 -6.61
CA GLU A 278 9.70 22.86 -6.91
C GLU A 278 9.34 21.39 -7.19
N CYS A 279 8.15 20.96 -6.77
CA CYS A 279 7.66 19.62 -7.05
C CYS A 279 7.16 19.45 -8.48
N ALA A 280 6.99 20.53 -9.25
CA ALA A 280 6.67 20.43 -10.67
C ALA A 280 7.87 19.88 -11.48
N LYS A 281 7.62 18.88 -12.33
CA LYS A 281 8.68 18.21 -13.10
C LYS A 281 9.08 18.94 -14.38
N ASP A 282 8.10 19.35 -15.19
CA ASP A 282 8.30 20.15 -16.41
C ASP A 282 7.20 21.21 -16.47
N ALA A 283 7.58 22.48 -16.48
CA ALA A 283 6.64 23.61 -16.55
C ALA A 283 5.82 23.63 -17.86
N ARG A 284 6.22 22.86 -18.89
CA ARG A 284 5.57 22.79 -20.20
C ARG A 284 4.51 21.70 -20.30
N VAL A 285 4.47 20.76 -19.37
CA VAL A 285 3.51 19.66 -19.36
C VAL A 285 2.50 19.89 -18.24
N LYS A 286 1.21 19.70 -18.52
CA LYS A 286 0.19 19.75 -17.47
C LYS A 286 0.51 18.66 -16.43
N PRO A 287 0.83 19.03 -15.19
CA PRO A 287 1.27 18.06 -14.18
C PRO A 287 0.12 17.14 -13.83
N LYS A 288 0.41 15.85 -13.68
CA LYS A 288 -0.51 14.88 -13.11
C LYS A 288 -0.29 14.82 -11.60
N TRP A 289 -1.34 14.44 -10.87
CA TRP A 289 -1.28 14.37 -9.40
C TRP A 289 -0.15 13.47 -8.88
N TRP A 290 0.07 12.32 -9.53
CA TRP A 290 1.10 11.37 -9.13
C TRP A 290 2.54 11.84 -9.42
N ASP A 291 2.74 12.83 -10.28
CA ASP A 291 4.07 13.32 -10.65
C ASP A 291 4.78 14.03 -9.47
N HIS A 292 4.00 14.63 -8.57
CA HIS A 292 4.51 15.53 -7.53
C HIS A 292 4.19 15.06 -6.09
N ILE A 293 3.43 13.97 -5.92
CA ILE A 293 2.97 13.52 -4.60
C ILE A 293 4.11 13.18 -3.64
N HIS A 294 5.17 12.52 -4.13
CA HIS A 294 6.33 12.14 -3.32
C HIS A 294 7.10 13.37 -2.83
N CYS A 295 7.33 14.32 -3.74
CA CYS A 295 7.96 15.59 -3.39
C CYS A 295 7.11 16.35 -2.38
N ALA A 296 5.80 16.49 -2.60
CA ALA A 296 4.91 17.16 -1.65
C ALA A 296 4.92 16.49 -0.26
N MET A 297 4.85 15.16 -0.18
CA MET A 297 4.98 14.40 1.07
C MET A 297 6.31 14.70 1.79
N SER A 298 7.40 14.93 1.05
CA SER A 298 8.73 15.14 1.61
C SER A 298 8.87 16.39 2.48
N HIS A 299 7.97 17.37 2.33
CA HIS A 299 7.95 18.58 3.18
C HIS A 299 7.32 18.33 4.54
N TYR A 300 6.70 17.18 4.80
CA TYR A 300 6.06 16.86 6.08
C TYR A 300 6.91 15.91 6.89
N LYS A 301 6.80 16.01 8.22
CA LYS A 301 7.45 15.05 9.13
C LYS A 301 6.78 13.69 9.03
N PHE A 302 5.45 13.69 8.93
CA PHE A 302 4.65 12.48 8.93
C PHE A 302 3.71 12.41 7.73
N VAL A 303 3.47 11.19 7.25
CA VAL A 303 2.45 10.88 6.26
C VAL A 303 1.47 9.89 6.88
N LEU A 304 0.18 10.21 6.86
CA LEU A 304 -0.85 9.29 7.32
C LEU A 304 -1.13 8.25 6.22
N ALA A 305 -0.70 7.01 6.43
CA ALA A 305 -0.83 5.90 5.49
C ALA A 305 -1.91 4.92 5.99
N ILE A 306 -3.16 5.18 5.62
CA ILE A 306 -4.31 4.31 5.95
C ILE A 306 -4.71 3.52 4.70
N GLU A 307 -4.72 2.19 4.82
CA GLU A 307 -5.21 1.30 3.77
C GLU A 307 -6.72 1.39 3.57
N ASN A 308 -7.18 1.01 2.38
CA ASN A 308 -8.62 0.94 2.10
C ASN A 308 -9.32 -0.15 2.93
N THR A 309 -8.60 -1.19 3.31
CA THR A 309 -9.10 -2.31 4.12
C THR A 309 -7.95 -2.86 4.97
N VAL A 310 -8.27 -3.31 6.18
CA VAL A 310 -7.33 -3.99 7.08
C VAL A 310 -7.35 -5.47 6.71
N THR A 311 -6.35 -5.91 5.96
CA THR A 311 -6.22 -7.29 5.48
C THR A 311 -4.77 -7.75 5.61
N GLU A 312 -4.57 -9.01 6.01
CA GLU A 312 -3.23 -9.61 6.11
C GLU A 312 -2.48 -9.46 4.78
N SER A 313 -1.20 -9.10 4.86
CA SER A 313 -0.30 -8.88 3.73
C SER A 313 -0.69 -7.78 2.74
N TYR A 314 -1.82 -7.10 2.92
CA TYR A 314 -2.27 -5.99 2.07
C TYR A 314 -1.56 -4.67 2.45
N VAL A 315 -0.30 -4.57 2.05
CA VAL A 315 0.56 -3.40 2.23
C VAL A 315 0.75 -2.71 0.88
N THR A 316 0.19 -1.51 0.72
CA THR A 316 0.09 -0.85 -0.59
C THR A 316 1.09 0.28 -0.78
N GLU A 317 1.00 0.96 -1.93
CA GLU A 317 1.84 2.08 -2.30
C GLU A 317 1.79 3.22 -1.28
N LYS A 318 0.70 3.35 -0.52
CA LYS A 318 0.52 4.41 0.49
C LYS A 318 1.62 4.40 1.53
N LEU A 319 2.00 3.21 2.02
CA LEU A 319 3.07 3.06 2.99
C LEU A 319 4.44 3.29 2.33
N PHE A 320 4.65 2.69 1.16
CA PHE A 320 5.95 2.77 0.49
C PHE A 320 6.24 4.18 -0.05
N TYR A 321 5.24 4.93 -0.49
CA TYR A 321 5.38 6.34 -0.89
C TYR A 321 5.74 7.22 0.30
N ALA A 322 5.12 6.98 1.46
CA ALA A 322 5.47 7.67 2.70
C ALA A 322 6.94 7.43 3.07
N LEU A 323 7.39 6.16 3.03
CA LEU A 323 8.81 5.83 3.20
C LEU A 323 9.66 6.54 2.13
N ASP A 324 9.37 6.40 0.85
CA ASP A 324 10.21 6.92 -0.23
C ASP A 324 10.30 8.46 -0.24
N SER A 325 9.28 9.16 0.28
CA SER A 325 9.28 10.61 0.45
C SER A 325 10.20 11.14 1.56
N GLY A 326 10.78 10.26 2.38
CA GLY A 326 11.58 10.66 3.54
C GLY A 326 10.75 11.24 4.69
N ALA A 327 9.45 10.92 4.76
CA ALA A 327 8.60 11.14 5.93
C ALA A 327 8.51 9.86 6.78
N VAL A 328 8.02 9.98 8.01
CA VAL A 328 7.70 8.85 8.89
C VAL A 328 6.23 8.47 8.69
N PRO A 329 5.89 7.26 8.23
CA PRO A 329 4.50 6.85 8.06
C PRO A 329 3.80 6.65 9.41
N ILE A 330 2.58 7.17 9.54
CA ILE A 330 1.60 6.76 10.57
C ILE A 330 0.68 5.75 9.88
N TYR A 331 0.86 4.47 10.18
CA TYR A 331 0.26 3.38 9.41
C TYR A 331 -0.95 2.75 10.08
N PHE A 332 -1.96 2.45 9.26
CA PHE A 332 -3.11 1.61 9.63
C PHE A 332 -3.45 0.71 8.44
N GLY A 333 -3.28 -0.61 8.60
CA GLY A 333 -3.46 -1.57 7.51
C GLY A 333 -3.14 -2.99 7.95
N ALA A 334 -2.31 -3.70 7.19
CA ALA A 334 -2.01 -5.10 7.41
C ALA A 334 -1.48 -5.39 8.84
N PRO A 335 -2.07 -6.35 9.58
CA PRO A 335 -1.61 -6.71 10.93
C PRO A 335 -0.17 -7.23 10.97
N ASN A 336 0.31 -7.81 9.88
CA ASN A 336 1.65 -8.35 9.70
C ASN A 336 2.56 -7.42 8.86
N VAL A 337 2.30 -6.09 8.87
CA VAL A 337 3.07 -5.10 8.09
C VAL A 337 4.59 -5.21 8.30
N TRP A 338 5.04 -5.59 9.50
CA TRP A 338 6.45 -5.75 9.85
C TRP A 338 7.18 -6.84 9.06
N ASP A 339 6.45 -7.74 8.39
CA ASP A 339 7.04 -8.72 7.47
C ASP A 339 7.48 -8.08 6.15
N PHE A 340 7.05 -6.84 5.86
CA PHE A 340 7.23 -6.16 4.57
C PHE A 340 8.12 -4.91 4.64
N ILE A 341 8.49 -4.46 5.83
CA ILE A 341 9.16 -3.17 6.02
C ILE A 341 10.43 -3.30 6.88
N PRO A 342 11.32 -2.30 6.83
CA PRO A 342 12.44 -2.26 7.76
C PRO A 342 11.96 -2.12 9.21
N PRO A 343 12.75 -2.61 10.19
CA PRO A 343 12.43 -2.42 11.60
C PRO A 343 12.44 -0.93 11.95
N ASN A 344 11.56 -0.54 12.86
CA ASN A 344 11.44 0.84 13.35
C ASN A 344 11.26 1.89 12.23
N SER A 345 10.59 1.56 11.12
CA SER A 345 10.40 2.51 10.01
C SER A 345 9.05 3.20 10.00
N ILE A 346 8.10 2.82 10.86
CA ILE A 346 6.72 3.33 10.89
C ILE A 346 6.24 3.56 12.32
N ILE A 347 5.28 4.46 12.48
CA ILE A 347 4.41 4.53 13.65
C ILE A 347 3.21 3.64 13.36
N ASP A 348 3.17 2.45 13.97
CA ASP A 348 2.02 1.55 13.88
C ASP A 348 0.89 2.10 14.77
N GLY A 349 -0.08 2.76 14.14
CA GLY A 349 -1.18 3.43 14.84
C GLY A 349 -2.10 2.47 15.59
N THR A 350 -2.04 1.16 15.29
CA THR A 350 -2.87 0.13 15.95
C THR A 350 -2.34 -0.26 17.34
N LYS A 351 -1.12 0.15 17.68
CA LYS A 351 -0.47 -0.17 18.97
C LYS A 351 -0.81 0.79 20.10
N PHE A 352 -1.49 1.90 19.80
CA PHE A 352 -1.86 2.91 20.79
C PHE A 352 -3.26 2.62 21.34
N SER A 353 -3.45 2.90 22.64
CA SER A 353 -4.73 2.68 23.34
C SER A 353 -5.83 3.65 22.89
N SER A 354 -5.45 4.82 22.37
CA SER A 354 -6.37 5.87 21.91
C SER A 354 -5.75 6.75 20.81
N MET A 355 -6.60 7.50 20.09
CA MET A 355 -6.14 8.46 19.07
C MET A 355 -5.42 9.65 19.72
N GLU A 356 -5.78 9.99 20.95
CA GLU A 356 -5.18 11.04 21.77
C GLU A 356 -3.75 10.66 22.19
N GLU A 357 -3.54 9.39 22.58
CA GLU A 357 -2.20 8.87 22.89
C GLU A 357 -1.32 8.87 21.64
N LEU A 358 -1.84 8.37 20.51
CA LEU A 358 -1.13 8.43 19.23
C LEU A 358 -0.79 9.87 18.82
N ALA A 359 -1.75 10.80 18.92
CA ALA A 359 -1.51 12.20 18.58
C ALA A 359 -0.47 12.85 19.51
N SER A 360 -0.49 12.50 20.79
CA SER A 360 0.50 12.97 21.77
C SER A 360 1.89 12.45 21.45
N TYR A 361 2.00 11.17 21.10
CA TYR A 361 3.24 10.55 20.63
C TYR A 361 3.79 11.24 19.37
N VAL A 362 2.94 11.47 18.36
CA VAL A 362 3.33 12.15 17.12
C VAL A 362 3.84 13.58 17.40
N LYS A 363 3.18 14.33 18.30
CA LYS A 363 3.63 15.68 18.70
C LYS A 363 4.95 15.65 19.47
N ALA A 364 5.12 14.69 20.37
CA ALA A 364 6.37 14.53 21.12
C ALA A 364 7.53 14.20 20.16
N LEU A 365 7.31 13.25 19.24
CA LEU A 365 8.28 12.87 18.21
C LEU A 365 8.61 14.03 17.27
N ALA A 366 7.61 14.85 16.90
CA ALA A 366 7.83 16.06 16.10
C ALA A 366 8.77 17.07 16.77
N ASN A 367 8.87 17.04 18.10
CA ASN A 367 9.72 17.89 18.91
C ASN A 367 10.92 17.15 19.50
N ASN A 368 11.34 16.04 18.90
CA ASN A 368 12.55 15.33 19.29
C ASN A 368 13.34 14.93 18.04
N PRO A 369 14.39 15.69 17.66
CA PRO A 369 15.12 15.44 16.41
C PRO A 369 15.83 14.09 16.43
N VAL A 370 16.30 13.62 17.60
CA VAL A 370 17.01 12.35 17.74
C VAL A 370 16.03 11.18 17.59
N ALA A 371 14.92 11.18 18.34
CA ALA A 371 13.92 10.12 18.23
C ALA A 371 13.30 10.07 16.83
N TYR A 372 13.02 11.23 16.21
CA TYR A 372 12.54 11.29 14.83
C TYR A 372 13.56 10.71 13.83
N ALA A 373 14.83 11.10 13.95
CA ALA A 373 15.90 10.60 13.09
C ALA A 373 16.08 9.08 13.17
N GLU A 374 15.79 8.46 14.32
CA GLU A 374 15.88 7.00 14.50
C GLU A 374 14.94 6.23 13.57
N TYR A 375 13.78 6.79 13.20
CA TYR A 375 12.87 6.21 12.21
C TYR A 375 13.45 6.15 10.78
N HIS A 376 14.54 6.85 10.54
CA HIS A 376 15.28 6.85 9.26
C HIS A 376 16.57 6.03 9.32
N ALA A 377 16.93 5.49 10.49
CA ALA A 377 18.21 4.80 10.69
C ALA A 377 18.40 3.58 9.78
N TRP A 378 17.32 2.85 9.47
CA TRP A 378 17.33 1.69 8.57
C TRP A 378 17.93 1.98 7.19
N ARG A 379 17.90 3.24 6.73
CA ARG A 379 18.45 3.65 5.43
C ARG A 379 19.97 3.66 5.40
N ARG A 380 20.61 3.99 6.52
CA ARG A 380 22.06 4.23 6.62
C ARG A 380 22.79 3.14 7.39
N CYS A 381 22.12 2.56 8.38
CA CYS A 381 22.73 1.61 9.28
C CYS A 381 22.63 0.16 8.79
N GLY A 382 22.08 -0.08 7.60
CA GLY A 382 21.72 -1.44 7.20
C GLY A 382 20.60 -1.99 8.09
N GLY A 383 20.12 -3.18 7.75
CA GLY A 383 18.95 -3.72 8.43
C GLY A 383 17.64 -3.54 7.69
N LEU A 384 17.69 -3.66 6.37
CA LEU A 384 16.49 -3.65 5.55
C LEU A 384 15.57 -4.85 5.86
N GLY A 385 16.08 -5.90 6.51
CA GLY A 385 15.32 -7.10 6.84
C GLY A 385 14.63 -7.66 5.59
N ASN A 386 13.35 -7.96 5.71
CA ASN A 386 12.54 -8.43 4.60
C ASN A 386 12.26 -7.36 3.53
N TYR A 387 12.52 -6.08 3.77
CA TYR A 387 12.21 -5.01 2.81
C TYR A 387 12.92 -5.18 1.46
N VAL A 388 14.13 -5.75 1.45
CA VAL A 388 14.82 -6.11 0.20
C VAL A 388 14.01 -7.14 -0.57
N LYS A 389 13.54 -8.19 0.13
CA LYS A 389 12.70 -9.24 -0.44
C LYS A 389 11.37 -8.68 -0.90
N THR A 390 10.75 -7.80 -0.12
CA THR A 390 9.51 -7.09 -0.49
C THR A 390 9.67 -6.31 -1.79
N ARG A 391 10.76 -5.55 -1.97
CA ARG A 391 11.05 -4.86 -3.24
C ARG A 391 11.35 -5.86 -4.36
N ALA A 392 12.07 -6.94 -4.07
CA ALA A 392 12.39 -7.97 -5.03
C ALA A 392 11.18 -8.80 -5.50
N THR A 393 10.08 -8.84 -4.73
CA THR A 393 8.80 -9.44 -5.10
C THR A 393 7.78 -8.40 -5.60
N SER A 394 8.20 -7.18 -5.94
CA SER A 394 7.31 -6.13 -6.44
C SER A 394 7.03 -6.25 -7.95
N LEU A 395 6.20 -5.33 -8.45
CA LEU A 395 5.91 -5.17 -9.89
C LEU A 395 7.18 -4.99 -10.74
N ASP A 396 8.21 -4.33 -10.20
CA ASP A 396 9.44 -3.98 -10.93
C ASP A 396 10.19 -5.22 -11.47
N THR A 397 10.10 -6.34 -10.77
CA THR A 397 10.77 -7.60 -11.12
C THR A 397 9.80 -8.64 -11.67
N LEU A 398 8.51 -8.30 -11.76
CA LEU A 398 7.45 -9.21 -12.15
C LEU A 398 7.69 -9.86 -13.52
N PRO A 399 8.18 -9.16 -14.57
CA PRO A 399 8.36 -9.78 -15.89
C PRO A 399 9.19 -11.07 -15.84
N CYS A 400 10.38 -11.03 -15.24
CA CYS A 400 11.24 -12.21 -15.14
C CYS A 400 10.62 -13.30 -14.27
N ARG A 401 10.01 -12.95 -13.13
CA ARG A 401 9.42 -13.94 -12.22
C ARG A 401 8.21 -14.63 -12.85
N LEU A 402 7.39 -13.90 -13.61
CA LEU A 402 6.29 -14.49 -14.36
C LEU A 402 6.81 -15.39 -15.49
N CYS A 403 7.80 -14.94 -16.26
CA CYS A 403 8.40 -15.76 -17.31
C CYS A 403 9.01 -17.05 -16.77
N GLU A 404 9.64 -17.04 -15.61
CA GLU A 404 10.07 -18.27 -14.94
C GLU A 404 8.89 -19.18 -14.60
N ALA A 405 7.80 -18.64 -14.04
CA ALA A 405 6.60 -19.42 -13.72
C ALA A 405 5.96 -20.04 -14.97
N VAL A 406 5.93 -19.31 -16.09
CA VAL A 406 5.45 -19.80 -17.39
C VAL A 406 6.40 -20.86 -17.96
N SER A 407 7.71 -20.65 -17.89
CA SER A 407 8.73 -21.61 -18.34
C SER A 407 8.64 -22.94 -17.58
N ARG A 408 8.49 -22.93 -16.25
CA ARG A 408 8.29 -24.16 -15.45
C ARG A 408 7.05 -24.94 -15.87
N ARG A 409 6.01 -24.26 -16.36
CA ARG A 409 4.77 -24.87 -16.88
C ARG A 409 4.87 -25.33 -18.33
N GLY A 410 5.90 -24.90 -19.08
CA GLY A 410 6.08 -25.25 -20.49
C GLY A 410 5.32 -24.33 -21.45
N GLY A 411 4.91 -23.14 -20.98
CA GLY A 411 4.22 -22.15 -21.81
C GLY A 411 2.98 -22.71 -22.49
N ARG A 412 2.79 -22.36 -23.76
CA ARG A 412 1.66 -22.85 -24.57
C ARG A 412 1.64 -24.36 -24.82
N ASN A 413 2.76 -25.05 -24.58
CA ASN A 413 2.88 -26.51 -24.68
C ASN A 413 2.50 -27.21 -23.36
N ALA A 414 2.04 -26.48 -22.34
CA ALA A 414 1.52 -27.04 -21.11
C ALA A 414 0.26 -27.88 -21.37
N HIS A 415 0.27 -29.11 -20.86
CA HIS A 415 -0.86 -30.05 -20.92
C HIS A 415 -1.79 -29.93 -19.72
#